data_AF-A0AB35T6G9-F1
#
_entry.id   AF-A0AB35T6G9-F1
#
_cell.length_a   1.000
_cell.length_b   1.000
_cell.length_c   1.000
_cell.angle_alpha   90.00
_cell.angle_beta   90.00
_cell.angle_gamma   90.00
#
_symmetry.space_group_name_H-M   'P 1'
#
loop_
_entity.id
_entity.type
_entity.pdbx_description
1 polymer ?
#
loop_
_entity_poly.entity_id
_entity_poly.type
_entity_poly.pdbx_seq_one_letter_code
_entity_poly.pdbx_strand_id
1 'polypeptide(L)'
;MTGARALLEELRERDVRLEADGLMLHVDAPAEADTDELRAALREHKRALIRHLERERRRLEEADRWGLVIKWAKEPGYVAIHDPTTGEWHEVPASGCPPWMLDDAKVHHRHRKEKGASG
;
A
#
# COMPACT_ATOMS: atom_id res chain seq x y z
N MET A 1 23.46 4.38 -10.30
CA MET A 1 22.55 5.48 -9.90
C MET A 1 21.34 4.85 -9.24
N THR A 2 21.32 4.81 -7.92
CA THR A 2 20.22 4.25 -7.14
C THR A 2 19.07 5.25 -7.18
N GLY A 3 17.88 4.85 -7.68
CA GLY A 3 16.72 5.74 -7.73
C GLY A 3 16.14 5.99 -6.34
N ALA A 4 15.37 7.08 -6.17
CA ALA A 4 14.80 7.45 -4.87
C ALA A 4 13.99 6.34 -4.18
N ARG A 5 13.31 5.48 -4.96
CA ARG A 5 12.60 4.30 -4.41
C ARG A 5 13.57 3.26 -3.87
N ALA A 6 14.61 2.92 -4.63
CA ALA A 6 15.61 1.94 -4.19
C ALA A 6 16.36 2.44 -2.96
N LEU A 7 16.64 3.75 -2.88
CA LEU A 7 17.17 4.37 -1.67
C LEU A 7 16.20 4.22 -0.49
N LEU A 8 14.90 4.48 -0.67
CA LEU A 8 13.92 4.33 0.41
C LEU A 8 13.86 2.89 0.97
N GLU A 9 13.90 1.87 0.11
CA GLU A 9 13.90 0.47 0.57
C GLU A 9 15.20 0.14 1.32
N GLU A 10 16.36 0.56 0.81
CA GLU A 10 17.66 0.39 1.50
C GLU A 10 17.65 1.04 2.90
N LEU A 11 17.03 2.23 3.02
CA LEU A 11 16.92 2.93 4.30
C LEU A 11 16.03 2.16 5.28
N ARG A 12 14.91 1.61 4.81
CA ARG A 12 14.03 0.76 5.65
C ARG A 12 14.74 -0.49 6.15
N GLU A 13 15.56 -1.13 5.31
CA GLU A 13 16.38 -2.30 5.71
C GLU A 13 17.43 -1.95 6.78
N ARG A 14 17.83 -0.68 6.85
CA ARG A 14 18.79 -0.15 7.83
C ARG A 14 18.12 0.48 9.05
N ASP A 15 16.83 0.20 9.27
CA ASP A 15 16.01 0.79 10.33
C ASP A 15 15.95 2.33 10.31
N VAL A 16 16.18 2.96 9.15
CA VAL A 16 16.02 4.40 8.95
C VAL A 16 14.59 4.68 8.47
N ARG A 17 13.84 5.42 9.28
CA ARG A 17 12.48 5.84 8.98
C ARG A 17 12.46 7.25 8.40
N LEU A 18 11.72 7.40 7.31
CA LEU A 18 11.51 8.68 6.63
C LEU A 18 10.04 9.05 6.68
N GLU A 19 9.76 10.29 7.08
CA GLU A 19 8.41 10.85 7.06
C GLU A 19 8.39 12.18 6.30
N ALA A 20 7.34 12.37 5.50
CA ALA A 20 7.14 13.61 4.75
C ALA A 20 6.10 14.50 5.46
N ASP A 21 6.53 15.69 5.85
CA ASP A 21 5.65 16.77 6.34
C ASP A 21 5.77 17.98 5.40
N GLY A 22 4.86 18.05 4.43
CA GLY A 22 4.90 19.02 3.35
C GLY A 22 6.22 18.96 2.57
N LEU A 23 7.05 20.01 2.69
CA LEU A 23 8.37 20.09 2.03
C LEU A 23 9.54 19.62 2.93
N MET A 24 9.22 19.20 4.16
CA MET A 24 10.18 18.68 5.12
C MET A 24 10.24 17.16 5.04
N LEU A 25 11.45 16.62 5.19
CA LEU A 25 11.72 15.19 5.27
C LEU A 25 12.29 14.95 6.66
N HIS A 26 11.50 14.33 7.53
CA HIS A 26 11.93 13.88 8.84
C HIS A 26 12.67 12.56 8.67
N VAL A 27 13.78 12.43 9.40
CA VAL A 27 14.66 11.27 9.36
C VAL A 27 14.83 10.81 10.80
N ASP A 28 14.31 9.63 11.09
CA ASP A 28 14.56 8.91 12.34
C ASP A 28 15.52 7.77 12.00
N ALA A 29 16.78 7.89 12.44
CA ALA A 29 17.86 6.99 12.08
C ALA A 29 18.66 6.59 13.33
N PRO A 30 19.13 5.34 13.42
CA PRO A 30 20.09 4.96 14.45
C PRO A 30 21.40 5.74 14.26
N ALA A 31 22.14 5.96 15.35
CA ALA A 31 23.35 6.80 15.34
C ALA A 31 24.42 6.30 14.36
N GLU A 32 24.49 4.98 14.16
CA GLU A 32 25.40 4.29 13.26
C GLU A 32 25.06 4.54 11.78
N ALA A 33 23.82 4.90 11.47
CA ALA A 33 23.38 5.18 10.11
C ALA A 33 23.59 6.64 9.69
N ASP A 34 23.81 7.57 10.63
CA ASP A 34 23.92 9.01 10.37
C ASP A 34 25.29 9.41 9.78
N THR A 35 25.55 8.98 8.54
CA THR A 35 26.77 9.30 7.80
C THR A 35 26.61 10.51 6.87
N ASP A 36 27.72 11.13 6.48
CA ASP A 36 27.70 12.25 5.52
C ASP A 36 27.22 11.80 4.13
N GLU A 37 27.55 10.57 3.74
CA GLU A 37 27.08 9.96 2.49
C GLU A 37 25.55 9.82 2.52
N LEU A 38 24.97 9.39 3.65
CA LEU A 38 23.52 9.31 3.81
C LEU A 38 22.88 10.70 3.67
N ARG A 39 23.43 11.71 4.35
CA ARG A 39 22.95 13.10 4.26
C ARG A 39 23.01 13.62 2.82
N ALA A 40 24.05 13.30 2.06
CA ALA A 40 24.18 13.69 0.67
C ALA A 40 23.11 13.02 -0.22
N ALA A 41 22.93 11.70 -0.09
CA ALA A 41 21.91 10.95 -0.83
C ALA A 41 20.48 11.44 -0.53
N LEU A 42 20.16 11.71 0.75
CA LEU A 42 18.87 12.26 1.15
C LEU A 42 18.62 13.65 0.54
N ARG A 43 19.64 14.52 0.49
CA ARG A 43 19.53 15.84 -0.14
C ARG A 43 19.32 15.75 -1.65
N GLU A 44 20.06 14.88 -2.31
CA GLU A 44 19.94 14.64 -3.76
C GLU A 44 18.53 14.17 -4.14
N HIS A 45 17.98 13.22 -3.36
CA HIS A 45 16.69 12.61 -3.66
C HIS A 45 15.49 13.22 -2.90
N LYS A 46 15.69 14.26 -2.08
CA LYS A 46 14.67 14.80 -1.15
C LYS A 46 13.28 14.96 -1.77
N ARG A 47 13.18 15.67 -2.91
CA ARG A 47 11.89 15.94 -3.58
C ARG A 47 11.24 14.68 -4.15
N ALA A 48 12.04 13.69 -4.54
CA ALA A 48 11.53 12.42 -5.03
C ALA A 48 11.04 11.54 -3.88
N LEU A 49 11.78 11.50 -2.76
CA LEU A 49 11.39 10.80 -1.53
C LEU A 49 10.08 11.35 -0.95
N ILE A 50 9.97 12.69 -0.79
CA ILE A 50 8.73 13.33 -0.31
C ILE A 50 7.53 12.93 -1.18
N ARG A 51 7.64 13.06 -2.52
CA ARG A 51 6.55 12.67 -3.43
C ARG A 51 6.19 11.19 -3.35
N HIS A 52 7.15 10.33 -3.03
CA HIS A 52 6.90 8.90 -2.86
C HIS A 52 6.13 8.64 -1.58
N LEU A 53 6.61 9.18 -0.45
CA LEU A 53 5.97 9.05 0.86
C LEU A 53 4.56 9.63 0.89
N GLU A 54 4.33 10.80 0.28
CA GLU A 54 3.00 11.39 0.17
C GLU A 54 2.04 10.53 -0.66
N ARG A 55 2.56 9.90 -1.73
CA ARG A 55 1.76 8.99 -2.56
C ARG A 55 1.43 7.71 -1.81
N GLU A 56 2.38 7.13 -1.08
CA GLU A 56 2.15 5.98 -0.20
C GLU A 56 1.10 6.32 0.85
N ARG A 57 1.24 7.46 1.54
CA ARG A 57 0.26 7.93 2.53
C ARG A 57 -1.14 8.07 1.92
N ARG A 58 -1.28 8.76 0.78
CA ARG A 58 -2.57 8.91 0.11
C ARG A 58 -3.17 7.56 -0.29
N ARG A 59 -2.35 6.63 -0.79
CA ARG A 59 -2.81 5.28 -1.15
C ARG A 59 -3.36 4.55 0.08
N LEU A 60 -2.70 4.67 1.24
CA LEU A 60 -3.16 4.08 2.49
C LEU A 60 -4.43 4.76 3.02
N GLU A 61 -4.53 6.09 2.95
CA GLU A 61 -5.75 6.83 3.30
C GLU A 61 -6.95 6.43 2.40
N GLU A 62 -6.71 6.21 1.12
CA GLU A 62 -7.73 5.73 0.17
C GLU A 62 -8.11 4.27 0.47
N ALA A 63 -7.14 3.43 0.81
CA ALA A 63 -7.37 2.04 1.17
C ALA A 63 -8.19 1.92 2.47
N ASP A 64 -7.83 2.67 3.52
CA ASP A 64 -8.57 2.72 4.77
C ASP A 64 -10.01 3.19 4.54
N ARG A 65 -10.20 4.20 3.70
CA ARG A 65 -11.54 4.68 3.30
C ARG A 65 -12.38 3.62 2.60
N TRP A 66 -11.76 2.77 1.79
CA TRP A 66 -12.47 1.65 1.15
C TRP A 66 -12.80 0.53 2.15
N GLY A 67 -12.02 0.40 3.21
CA GLY A 67 -12.16 -0.65 4.20
C GLY A 67 -11.83 -2.03 3.64
N LEU A 68 -12.24 -3.07 4.38
CA LEU A 68 -12.16 -4.45 3.92
C LEU A 68 -13.19 -4.68 2.80
N VAL A 69 -12.72 -4.97 1.59
CA VAL A 69 -13.59 -5.29 0.45
C VAL A 69 -13.29 -6.69 -0.05
N ILE A 70 -14.31 -7.53 -0.13
CA ILE A 70 -14.19 -8.91 -0.55
C ILE A 70 -15.05 -9.13 -1.79
N LYS A 71 -14.44 -9.61 -2.88
CA LYS A 71 -15.14 -9.89 -4.13
C LYS A 71 -14.59 -11.15 -4.79
N TRP A 72 -15.37 -11.77 -5.66
CA TRP A 72 -14.84 -12.82 -6.53
C TRP A 72 -13.70 -12.27 -7.40
N ALA A 73 -12.60 -13.01 -7.44
CA ALA A 73 -11.48 -12.71 -8.33
C ALA A 73 -11.87 -12.94 -9.79
N LYS A 74 -10.98 -12.53 -10.71
CA LYS A 74 -11.15 -12.89 -12.12
C LYS A 74 -10.94 -14.38 -12.36
N GLU A 75 -10.03 -14.99 -11.59
CA GLU A 75 -9.78 -16.42 -11.65
C GLU A 75 -10.91 -17.20 -10.93
N PRO A 76 -11.55 -18.17 -11.61
CA PRO A 76 -12.60 -18.98 -11.00
C PRO A 76 -12.08 -19.73 -9.77
N GLY A 77 -12.86 -19.71 -8.69
CA GLY A 77 -12.48 -20.37 -7.45
C GLY A 77 -11.57 -19.54 -6.54
N TYR A 78 -11.30 -18.28 -6.88
CA TYR A 78 -10.54 -17.35 -6.04
C TYR A 78 -11.39 -16.16 -5.58
N VAL A 79 -11.04 -15.65 -4.40
CA VAL A 79 -11.59 -14.43 -3.81
C VAL A 79 -10.49 -13.38 -3.73
N ALA A 80 -10.78 -12.18 -4.20
CA ALA A 80 -9.92 -11.02 -4.09
C ALA A 80 -10.33 -10.22 -2.84
N ILE A 81 -9.38 -10.00 -1.93
CA ILE A 81 -9.54 -9.31 -0.66
C ILE A 81 -8.72 -8.03 -0.72
N HIS A 82 -9.35 -6.89 -0.49
CA HIS A 82 -8.68 -5.62 -0.30
C HIS A 82 -8.29 -5.46 1.17
N ASP A 83 -7.00 -5.34 1.44
CA ASP A 83 -6.49 -5.05 2.78
C ASP A 83 -6.44 -3.53 3.02
N PRO A 84 -7.26 -2.98 3.94
CA PRO A 84 -7.27 -1.55 4.21
C PRO A 84 -5.98 -1.04 4.86
N THR A 85 -5.16 -1.92 5.45
CA THR A 85 -3.94 -1.53 6.16
C THR A 85 -2.73 -1.35 5.25
N THR A 86 -2.74 -2.00 4.08
CA THR A 86 -1.66 -1.95 3.09
C THR A 86 -2.11 -1.37 1.75
N GLY A 87 -3.42 -1.36 1.48
CA GLY A 87 -3.99 -1.03 0.18
C GLY A 87 -3.66 -2.05 -0.90
N GLU A 88 -3.33 -3.28 -0.52
CA GLU A 88 -3.07 -4.39 -1.43
C GLU A 88 -4.33 -5.21 -1.69
N TRP A 89 -4.35 -5.86 -2.86
CA TRP A 89 -5.35 -6.87 -3.19
C TRP A 89 -4.69 -8.24 -3.11
N HIS A 90 -5.23 -9.11 -2.26
CA HIS A 90 -4.78 -10.49 -2.11
C HIS A 90 -5.79 -11.42 -2.76
N GLU A 91 -5.33 -12.30 -3.64
CA GLU A 91 -6.16 -13.36 -4.20
C GLU A 91 -5.90 -14.66 -3.44
N VAL A 92 -6.97 -15.25 -2.88
CA VAL A 92 -6.90 -16.48 -2.09
C VAL A 92 -7.90 -17.52 -2.61
N PRO A 93 -7.58 -18.83 -2.54
CA PRO A 93 -8.52 -19.87 -2.93
C PRO A 93 -9.78 -19.84 -2.08
N ALA A 94 -10.95 -19.84 -2.73
CA ALA A 94 -12.25 -19.85 -2.07
C ALA A 94 -12.46 -21.08 -1.17
N SER A 95 -11.82 -22.20 -1.50
CA SER A 95 -11.85 -23.43 -0.69
C SER A 95 -11.17 -23.28 0.67
N GLY A 96 -10.23 -22.34 0.81
CA GLY A 96 -9.57 -22.01 2.08
C GLY A 96 -10.22 -20.84 2.82
N CYS A 97 -11.26 -20.23 2.25
CA CYS A 97 -11.89 -19.06 2.82
C CYS A 97 -12.97 -19.45 3.83
N PRO A 98 -13.09 -18.73 4.96
CA PRO A 98 -14.18 -18.94 5.89
C PRO A 98 -15.53 -18.54 5.25
N PRO A 99 -16.67 -19.13 5.71
CA PRO A 99 -17.97 -18.89 5.08
C PRO A 99 -18.39 -17.41 4.99
N TRP A 100 -18.11 -16.61 6.02
CA TRP A 100 -18.45 -15.18 6.05
C TRP A 100 -17.83 -14.40 4.89
N MET A 101 -16.61 -14.75 4.48
CA MET A 101 -15.91 -14.11 3.37
C MET A 101 -16.54 -14.48 2.02
N LEU A 102 -16.98 -15.73 1.87
CA LEU A 102 -17.70 -16.17 0.68
C LEU A 102 -19.07 -15.48 0.57
N ASP A 103 -19.73 -15.23 1.70
CA ASP A 103 -21.01 -14.54 1.74
C ASP A 103 -20.88 -13.07 1.34
N ASP A 104 -19.86 -12.36 1.83
CA ASP A 104 -19.53 -11.00 1.38
C ASP A 104 -19.24 -10.95 -0.13
N ALA A 105 -18.46 -11.90 -0.64
CA ALA A 105 -18.17 -11.99 -2.08
C ALA A 105 -19.45 -12.19 -2.92
N LYS A 106 -20.41 -12.99 -2.43
CA LYS A 106 -21.71 -13.20 -3.09
C LYS A 106 -22.56 -11.92 -3.07
N VAL A 107 -22.62 -11.22 -1.94
CA VAL A 107 -23.35 -9.95 -1.80
C VAL A 107 -22.83 -8.91 -2.78
N HIS A 108 -21.49 -8.77 -2.88
CA HIS A 108 -20.85 -7.88 -3.85
C HIS A 108 -21.19 -8.25 -5.30
N HIS A 109 -21.21 -9.54 -5.65
CA HIS A 109 -21.57 -10.00 -6.99
C HIS A 109 -23.01 -9.68 -7.36
N ARG A 110 -23.94 -9.86 -6.41
CA ARG A 110 -25.36 -9.55 -6.62
C ARG A 110 -25.57 -8.06 -6.90
N HIS A 111 -25.00 -7.18 -6.08
CA HIS A 111 -25.10 -5.74 -6.29
C HIS A 111 -24.52 -5.27 -7.61
N ARG A 112 -23.45 -5.92 -8.10
CA ARG A 112 -22.89 -5.61 -9.43
C ARG A 112 -23.84 -5.98 -10.56
N LYS A 113 -24.53 -7.12 -10.47
CA LYS A 113 -25.53 -7.54 -11.47
C LYS A 113 -26.73 -6.60 -11.50
N GLU A 114 -27.23 -6.19 -10.34
CA GLU A 114 -28.35 -5.25 -10.22
C GLU A 114 -28.02 -3.89 -10.85
N LYS A 115 -26.84 -3.33 -10.56
CA LYS A 115 -26.40 -2.06 -11.15
C LYS A 115 -26.13 -2.13 -12.66
N GLY A 116 -25.75 -3.29 -13.18
CA GLY A 116 -25.54 -3.51 -14.63
C GLY A 116 -26.82 -3.77 -15.41
N ALA A 117 -27.93 -4.12 -14.76
CA ALA A 117 -29.22 -4.37 -15.39
C ALA A 117 -30.12 -3.11 -15.46
N SER A 118 -29.69 -1.99 -14.87
CA SER A 118 -30.42 -0.70 -14.86
C SER A 118 -29.75 0.40 -15.69
N GLY A 119 -28.77 0.05 -16.53
CA GLY A 119 -28.02 0.97 -17.40
C GLY A 119 -28.26 0.70 -18.88
#